data_AF-A0A9J7MLT2-F1
#
_entry.id   AF-A0A9J7MLT2-F1
#
_cell.length_a   1.000
_cell.length_b   1.000
_cell.length_c   1.000
_cell.angle_alpha   90.00
_cell.angle_beta   90.00
_cell.angle_gamma   90.00
#
_symmetry.space_group_name_H-M   'P 1'
#
loop_
_entity.id
_entity.type
_entity.pdbx_description
1 polymer ?
#
loop_
_entity_poly.entity_id
_entity_poly.type
_entity_poly.pdbx_seq_one_letter_code
_entity_poly.pdbx_strand_id
1 'polypeptide(L)'
;MEPYHSLGEAMEANKDAVVQSMAEGLEKARTENYALFADSAELDYAVSRQPCDLKTVGRLFWQTGFGLFLPKDSPYVVEFNRAILRAEEQGVTGELDHKWIKSQECGGSDQSVLGSKVIDLEDMLRVFVLVYGGMGIAFLTLVGEFIYVTPRKKVN
;
A
#
# COMPACT_ATOMS: atom_id res chain seq x y z
N MET A 1 -2.56 24.96 -9.12
CA MET A 1 -3.75 24.58 -8.33
C MET A 1 -3.31 23.45 -7.42
N GLU A 2 -3.41 23.65 -6.11
CA GLU A 2 -2.93 22.67 -5.13
C GLU A 2 -3.74 21.37 -5.22
N PRO A 3 -3.10 20.19 -5.12
CA PRO A 3 -3.72 18.88 -5.35
C PRO A 3 -4.97 18.61 -4.49
N TYR A 4 -5.11 19.28 -3.34
CA TYR A 4 -6.27 19.17 -2.46
C TYR A 4 -7.53 19.84 -3.00
N HIS A 5 -7.39 20.96 -3.71
CA HIS A 5 -8.53 21.66 -4.29
C HIS A 5 -9.18 20.82 -5.38
N SER A 6 -8.36 20.24 -6.26
CA SER A 6 -8.84 19.35 -7.33
C SER A 6 -9.47 18.06 -6.78
N LEU A 7 -8.96 17.53 -5.66
CA LEU A 7 -9.57 16.38 -5.01
C LEU A 7 -10.96 16.74 -4.45
N GLY A 8 -11.08 17.88 -3.76
CA GLY A 8 -12.35 18.36 -3.24
C GLY A 8 -13.38 18.59 -4.35
N GLU A 9 -12.99 19.21 -5.46
CA GLU A 9 -13.86 19.40 -6.63
C GLU A 9 -14.29 18.06 -7.25
N ALA A 10 -13.38 17.08 -7.35
CA ALA A 10 -13.70 15.76 -7.85
C ALA A 10 -14.66 14.99 -6.94
N MET A 11 -14.52 15.12 -5.62
CA MET A 11 -15.44 14.53 -4.64
C MET A 11 -16.81 15.21 -4.66
N GLU A 12 -16.86 16.54 -4.79
CA GLU A 12 -18.12 17.29 -4.88
C GLU A 12 -18.87 17.00 -6.19
N ALA A 13 -18.16 16.77 -7.29
CA ALA A 13 -18.74 16.34 -8.56
C ALA A 13 -19.28 14.90 -8.51
N ASN A 14 -18.77 14.04 -7.63
CA ASN A 14 -19.15 12.63 -7.51
C ASN A 14 -19.69 12.30 -6.11
N LYS A 15 -20.81 12.92 -5.72
CA LYS A 15 -21.41 12.73 -4.39
C LYS A 15 -21.78 11.29 -4.08
N ASP A 16 -22.14 10.50 -5.10
CA ASP A 16 -22.48 9.09 -4.94
C ASP A 16 -21.28 8.22 -4.52
N ALA A 17 -20.05 8.70 -4.76
CA ALA A 17 -18.83 8.03 -4.32
C ALA A 17 -18.47 8.33 -2.86
N VAL A 18 -19.11 9.32 -2.22
CA VAL A 18 -18.86 9.69 -0.82
C VAL A 18 -19.73 8.81 0.08
N VAL A 19 -19.08 8.06 0.96
CA VAL A 19 -19.75 7.18 1.93
C VAL A 19 -20.08 7.92 3.22
N GLN A 20 -21.12 7.48 3.94
CA GLN A 20 -21.51 8.08 5.21
C GLN A 20 -20.87 7.42 6.43
N SER A 21 -20.37 6.20 6.28
CA SER A 21 -19.77 5.44 7.37
C SER A 21 -18.47 4.77 6.96
N MET A 22 -17.57 4.60 7.95
CA MET A 22 -16.32 3.86 7.77
C MET A 22 -16.57 2.43 7.30
N ALA A 23 -17.56 1.74 7.89
CA ALA A 23 -17.88 0.36 7.53
C ALA A 23 -18.28 0.21 6.04
N GLU A 24 -19.12 1.12 5.54
CA GLU A 24 -19.50 1.13 4.12
C GLU A 24 -18.29 1.41 3.22
N GLY A 25 -17.44 2.36 3.61
CA GLY A 25 -16.22 2.69 2.88
C GLY A 25 -15.22 1.53 2.80
N LEU A 26 -15.04 0.81 3.91
CA LEU A 26 -14.17 -0.37 3.98
C LEU A 26 -14.72 -1.50 3.10
N GLU A 27 -16.02 -1.78 3.15
CA GLU A 27 -16.63 -2.81 2.29
C GLU A 27 -16.47 -2.46 0.80
N LYS A 28 -16.75 -1.21 0.41
CA LYS A 28 -16.52 -0.75 -0.98
C LYS A 28 -15.06 -0.87 -1.40
N ALA A 29 -14.12 -0.57 -0.51
CA ALA A 29 -12.69 -0.72 -0.78
C ALA A 29 -12.25 -2.18 -0.97
N ARG A 30 -13.00 -3.16 -0.41
CA ARG A 30 -12.74 -4.59 -0.59
C ARG A 30 -13.35 -5.14 -1.88
N THR A 31 -14.54 -4.67 -2.24
CA THR A 31 -15.33 -5.24 -3.35
C THR A 31 -15.11 -4.54 -4.68
N GLU A 32 -14.77 -3.25 -4.66
CA GLU A 32 -14.73 -2.39 -5.84
C GLU A 32 -13.36 -1.69 -5.98
N ASN A 33 -13.12 -1.05 -7.13
CA ASN A 33 -11.95 -0.19 -7.33
C ASN A 33 -12.17 1.17 -6.64
N TYR A 34 -12.24 1.14 -5.31
CA TYR A 34 -12.54 2.29 -4.47
C TYR A 34 -11.38 2.60 -3.51
N ALA A 35 -11.05 3.88 -3.36
CA ALA A 35 -10.07 4.36 -2.39
C ALA A 35 -10.77 5.19 -1.33
N LEU A 36 -10.63 4.78 -0.07
CA LEU A 36 -11.19 5.48 1.07
C LEU A 36 -10.17 6.45 1.66
N PHE A 37 -10.59 7.69 1.88
CA PHE A 37 -9.83 8.69 2.62
C PHE A 37 -10.43 8.85 4.02
N ALA A 38 -9.61 8.66 5.05
CA ALA A 38 -10.01 8.80 6.45
C ALA A 38 -8.79 9.08 7.35
N ASP A 39 -9.02 9.18 8.66
CA ASP A 39 -7.95 9.36 9.63
C ASP A 39 -7.03 8.12 9.67
N SER A 40 -5.74 8.36 9.80
CA SER A 40 -4.72 7.30 9.81
C SER A 40 -4.93 6.28 10.92
N ALA A 41 -5.38 6.69 12.12
CA ALA A 41 -5.54 5.75 13.23
C ALA A 41 -6.64 4.73 12.96
N GLU A 42 -7.73 5.16 12.29
CA GLU A 42 -8.85 4.29 11.95
C GLU A 42 -8.50 3.33 10.81
N LEU A 43 -7.74 3.81 9.81
CA LEU A 43 -7.25 2.98 8.72
C LEU A 43 -6.21 1.95 9.19
N ASP A 44 -5.25 2.36 10.02
CA ASP A 44 -4.23 1.46 10.57
C ASP A 44 -4.86 0.37 11.45
N TYR A 45 -5.90 0.72 12.21
CA TYR A 45 -6.70 -0.25 12.93
C TYR A 45 -7.45 -1.20 11.98
N ALA A 46 -8.09 -0.71 10.92
CA ALA A 46 -8.84 -1.56 10.00
C ALA A 46 -7.93 -2.55 9.24
N VAL A 47 -6.71 -2.13 8.89
CA VAL A 47 -5.71 -2.95 8.19
C VAL A 47 -5.08 -4.00 9.10
N SER A 48 -4.97 -3.75 10.42
CA SER A 48 -4.39 -4.70 11.37
C SER A 48 -5.32 -5.86 11.75
N ARG A 49 -6.57 -5.83 11.27
CA ARG A 49 -7.66 -6.76 11.60
C ARG A 49 -8.00 -7.68 10.43
N GLN A 50 -8.49 -8.89 10.75
CA GLN A 50 -8.94 -9.83 9.73
C GLN A 50 -10.05 -9.21 8.87
N PRO A 51 -10.09 -9.51 7.55
CA PRO A 51 -9.36 -10.58 6.85
C PRO A 51 -8.00 -10.16 6.23
N CYS A 52 -7.40 -9.04 6.63
CA CYS A 52 -6.08 -8.59 6.16
C CYS A 52 -6.01 -8.31 4.64
N ASP A 53 -7.13 -7.90 4.05
CA ASP A 53 -7.30 -7.65 2.62
C ASP A 53 -7.14 -6.18 2.22
N LEU A 54 -6.98 -5.30 3.21
CA LEU A 54 -6.83 -3.88 3.03
C LEU A 54 -5.38 -3.44 3.23
N LYS A 55 -5.01 -2.32 2.61
CA LYS A 55 -3.72 -1.67 2.83
C LYS A 55 -3.86 -0.15 2.79
N THR A 56 -3.16 0.52 3.70
CA THR A 56 -2.99 1.97 3.66
C THR A 56 -1.87 2.32 2.68
N VAL A 57 -2.11 3.27 1.77
CA VAL A 57 -1.13 3.72 0.77
C VAL A 57 -0.91 5.22 0.84
N GLY A 58 0.32 5.66 0.55
CA GLY A 58 0.69 7.07 0.49
C GLY A 58 1.22 7.62 1.81
N ARG A 59 1.47 8.94 1.82
CA ARG A 59 1.90 9.69 3.01
C ARG A 59 0.70 10.38 3.64
N LEU A 60 0.73 10.59 4.96
CA LEU A 60 -0.23 11.46 5.62
C LEU A 60 -0.19 12.84 4.96
N PHE A 61 -1.33 13.25 4.42
CA PHE A 61 -1.51 14.54 3.76
C PHE A 61 -1.81 15.66 4.76
N TRP A 62 -2.25 15.29 5.97
CA TRP A 62 -2.49 16.20 7.08
C TRP A 62 -2.15 15.50 8.39
N GLN A 63 -1.50 16.22 9.31
CA GLN A 63 -1.25 15.73 10.67
C GLN A 63 -2.27 16.37 11.61
N THR A 64 -3.25 15.58 12.02
CA THR A 64 -4.20 15.89 13.10
C THR A 64 -3.73 15.24 14.41
N GLY A 65 -4.21 15.76 15.53
CA GLY A 65 -4.03 15.16 16.85
C GLY A 65 -5.36 15.07 17.61
N PHE A 66 -5.50 14.05 18.44
CA PHE A 66 -6.65 13.90 19.34
C PHE A 66 -6.46 14.71 20.62
N GLY A 67 -7.54 15.28 21.14
CA GLY A 67 -7.54 16.05 22.39
C GLY A 67 -8.69 15.65 23.31
N LEU A 68 -8.46 15.77 24.61
CA LEU A 68 -9.51 15.61 25.63
C LEU A 68 -10.16 16.96 25.91
N PHE A 69 -11.48 17.01 25.85
CA PHE A 69 -12.25 18.22 26.11
C PHE A 69 -12.80 18.19 27.53
N LEU A 70 -12.49 19.24 28.30
CA LEU A 70 -13.08 19.47 29.62
C LEU A 70 -14.03 20.67 29.57
N PRO A 71 -15.01 20.76 30.48
CA PRO A 71 -15.85 21.94 30.61
C PRO A 71 -15.00 23.21 30.72
N LYS A 72 -15.51 24.30 30.15
CA LYS A 72 -14.85 25.61 30.23
C LYS A 72 -14.62 25.98 31.70
N ASP A 73 -13.44 26.54 31.98
CA ASP A 73 -13.00 26.96 33.31
C ASP A 73 -12.89 25.81 34.34
N SER A 74 -12.77 24.56 33.88
CA SER A 74 -12.50 23.41 34.74
C SER A 74 -11.13 23.55 35.43
N PRO A 75 -11.04 23.37 36.76
CA PRO A 75 -9.77 23.44 37.49
C PRO A 75 -8.82 22.29 37.13
N TYR A 76 -9.33 21.21 36.53
CA TYR A 76 -8.57 20.00 36.23
C TYR A 76 -7.78 20.08 34.93
N VAL A 77 -8.01 21.08 34.07
CA VAL A 77 -7.33 21.20 32.76
C VAL A 77 -5.81 21.16 32.90
N VAL A 78 -5.27 21.87 33.88
CA VAL A 78 -3.83 21.93 34.14
C VAL A 78 -3.29 20.57 34.60
N GLU A 79 -4.05 19.86 35.42
CA GLU A 79 -3.64 18.56 35.95
C GLU A 79 -3.66 17.48 34.86
N PHE A 80 -4.73 17.42 34.05
CA PHE A 80 -4.82 16.50 32.91
C PHE A 80 -3.74 16.75 31.87
N ASN A 81 -3.49 18.01 31.50
CA ASN A 81 -2.44 18.34 30.54
C ASN A 81 -1.06 17.88 31.03
N ARG A 82 -0.76 18.09 32.33
CA ARG A 82 0.50 17.61 32.92
C ARG A 82 0.58 16.08 32.93
N ALA A 83 -0.52 15.39 33.21
CA ALA A 83 -0.56 13.93 33.20
C ALA A 83 -0.33 13.37 31.79
N ILE A 84 -0.95 13.96 30.76
CA ILE A 84 -0.77 13.58 29.35
C ILE A 84 0.69 13.76 28.93
N LEU A 85 1.28 14.92 29.21
CA LEU A 85 2.69 15.18 28.88
C LEU A 85 3.64 14.16 29.52
N ARG A 86 3.41 13.83 30.80
CA ARG A 86 4.20 12.79 31.48
C ARG A 86 4.02 11.41 30.85
N ALA A 87 2.81 11.06 30.44
CA ALA A 87 2.53 9.78 29.77
C ALA A 87 3.25 9.70 28.42
N GLU A 88 3.31 10.81 27.68
CA GLU A 88 4.06 10.92 26.43
C GLU A 88 5.58 10.82 26.67
N GLU A 89 6.12 11.56 27.64
CA GLU A 89 7.54 11.49 28.05
C GLU A 89 7.96 10.07 28.47
N GLN A 90 7.06 9.33 29.11
CA GLN A 90 7.28 7.94 29.52
C GLN A 90 7.06 6.93 28.40
N GLY A 91 6.60 7.35 27.22
CA GLY A 91 6.34 6.47 26.08
C GLY A 91 5.07 5.63 26.20
N VAL A 92 4.22 5.88 27.19
CA VAL A 92 2.97 5.12 27.42
C VAL A 92 2.03 5.21 26.23
N THR A 93 1.95 6.37 25.57
CA THR A 93 1.14 6.57 24.36
C THR A 93 1.55 5.64 23.23
N GLY A 94 2.86 5.44 23.03
CA GLY A 94 3.37 4.51 22.02
C GLY A 94 3.08 3.05 22.35
N GLU A 95 3.15 2.68 23.63
CA GLU A 95 2.77 1.34 24.08
C GLU A 95 1.28 1.07 23.85
N LEU A 96 0.42 2.06 24.15
CA LEU A 96 -1.02 1.96 23.90
C LEU A 96 -1.35 1.88 22.41
N ASP A 97 -0.70 2.68 21.56
CA ASP A 97 -0.83 2.61 20.11
C ASP A 97 -0.48 1.19 19.59
N HIS A 98 0.66 0.66 20.03
CA HIS A 98 1.06 -0.68 19.64
C HIS A 98 0.07 -1.75 20.11
N LYS A 99 -0.41 -1.63 21.35
CA LYS A 99 -1.30 -2.61 21.97
C LYS A 99 -2.73 -2.59 21.43
N TRP A 100 -3.26 -1.44 21.05
CA TRP A 100 -4.67 -1.31 20.67
C TRP A 100 -4.87 -1.14 19.16
N ILE A 101 -3.96 -0.47 18.48
CA ILE A 101 -4.07 -0.17 17.04
C ILE A 101 -3.28 -1.18 16.22
N LYS A 102 -2.01 -1.42 16.58
CA LYS A 102 -1.10 -2.28 15.81
C LYS A 102 -1.03 -3.73 16.30
N SER A 103 -1.84 -4.09 17.30
CA SER A 103 -1.87 -5.45 17.84
C SER A 103 -2.37 -6.41 16.75
N GLN A 104 -1.53 -7.40 16.44
CA GLN A 104 -1.65 -8.22 15.23
C GLN A 104 -2.70 -9.31 15.39
N GLU A 105 -3.84 -9.12 14.73
CA GLU A 105 -4.64 -10.25 14.24
C GLU A 105 -4.19 -10.65 12.83
N CYS A 106 -3.76 -9.66 12.06
CA CYS A 106 -3.02 -9.85 10.82
C CYS A 106 -1.53 -9.97 11.12
N GLY A 107 -1.07 -11.22 11.30
CA GLY A 107 0.34 -11.54 11.42
C GLY A 107 1.09 -11.09 10.17
N GLY A 108 1.91 -10.05 10.33
CA GLY A 108 2.82 -9.40 9.37
C GLY A 108 2.92 -10.01 7.99
N SER A 109 1.85 -9.93 7.20
CA SER A 109 1.84 -10.42 5.83
C SER A 109 2.28 -9.37 4.82
N ASP A 110 2.70 -8.17 5.25
CA ASP A 110 3.31 -7.21 4.31
C ASP A 110 4.09 -6.05 4.96
N GLN A 111 4.99 -6.34 5.91
CA GLN A 111 6.13 -5.43 6.15
C GLN A 111 7.19 -5.50 5.03
N SER A 112 6.84 -6.05 3.87
CA SER A 112 7.66 -6.08 2.64
C SER A 112 7.55 -4.83 1.76
N VAL A 113 6.77 -3.81 2.13
CA VAL A 113 6.71 -2.57 1.33
C VAL A 113 7.94 -1.66 1.54
N LEU A 114 8.79 -1.94 2.54
CA LEU A 114 10.10 -1.29 2.71
C LEU A 114 11.29 -2.27 2.74
N GLY A 115 11.04 -3.58 2.65
CA GLY A 115 12.07 -4.60 2.67
C GLY A 115 12.00 -5.47 1.42
N SER A 116 12.77 -5.08 0.39
CA SER A 116 13.19 -5.89 -0.76
C SER A 116 12.14 -6.85 -1.32
N LYS A 117 11.44 -6.44 -2.38
CA LYS A 117 10.71 -7.34 -3.29
C LYS A 117 11.64 -8.52 -3.63
N VAL A 118 11.41 -9.67 -2.99
CA VAL A 118 12.20 -10.88 -3.26
C VAL A 118 11.88 -11.24 -4.71
N ILE A 119 12.91 -11.35 -5.54
CA ILE A 119 12.74 -11.64 -6.96
C ILE A 119 12.13 -13.03 -7.08
N ASP A 120 10.82 -13.08 -7.34
CA ASP A 120 10.11 -14.33 -7.55
C ASP A 120 10.45 -14.91 -8.92
N LEU A 121 10.34 -16.23 -9.08
CA LEU A 121 10.68 -16.93 -10.32
C LEU A 121 9.81 -16.44 -11.51
N GLU A 122 8.61 -15.94 -11.20
CA GLU A 122 7.69 -15.35 -12.18
C GLU A 122 8.21 -14.04 -12.79
N ASP A 123 8.91 -13.21 -12.01
CA ASP A 123 9.51 -11.96 -12.51
C ASP A 123 10.69 -12.26 -13.47
N MET A 124 11.39 -13.38 -13.29
CA MET A 124 12.50 -13.83 -14.16
C MET A 124 12.06 -14.57 -15.42
N LEU A 125 10.78 -14.92 -15.56
CA LEU A 125 10.24 -15.65 -16.72
C LEU A 125 10.59 -14.94 -18.05
N ARG A 126 10.57 -13.60 -18.05
CA ARG A 126 10.89 -12.76 -19.22
C ARG A 126 12.33 -12.98 -19.71
N VAL A 127 13.27 -13.19 -18.79
CA VAL A 127 14.68 -13.41 -19.12
C VAL A 127 14.86 -14.78 -19.78
N PHE A 128 14.20 -15.82 -19.25
CA PHE A 128 14.26 -17.16 -19.84
C PHE A 128 13.70 -17.18 -21.27
N VAL A 129 12.58 -16.48 -21.51
CA VAL A 129 12.00 -16.38 -22.86
C VAL A 129 12.96 -15.73 -23.85
N LEU A 130 13.65 -14.66 -23.46
CA LEU A 130 14.63 -14.00 -24.32
C LEU A 130 15.82 -14.92 -24.67
N VAL A 131 16.33 -15.67 -23.70
CA VAL A 131 17.46 -16.59 -23.90
C VAL A 131 17.07 -17.75 -24.82
N TYR A 132 15.95 -18.43 -24.55
CA TYR A 132 15.51 -19.54 -25.39
C TYR A 132 15.07 -19.08 -26.79
N GLY A 133 14.43 -17.92 -26.89
CA GLY A 133 14.08 -17.31 -28.18
C GLY A 133 15.32 -17.00 -29.02
N GLY A 134 16.34 -16.39 -28.42
CA GLY A 134 17.62 -16.12 -29.09
C GLY A 134 18.32 -17.39 -29.56
N MET A 135 18.32 -18.44 -28.73
CA MET A 135 18.87 -19.75 -29.09
C MET A 135 18.13 -20.37 -30.29
N GLY A 136 16.80 -20.26 -30.33
CA GLY A 136 16.00 -20.76 -31.44
C GLY A 136 16.26 -20.04 -32.75
N ILE A 137 16.35 -18.70 -32.73
CA ILE A 137 16.64 -17.90 -33.92
C ILE A 137 18.05 -18.19 -34.45
N ALA A 138 19.04 -18.30 -33.55
CA ALA A 138 20.41 -18.69 -33.92
C ALA A 138 20.45 -20.08 -34.56
N PHE A 139 19.67 -21.03 -34.05
CA PHE A 139 19.60 -22.37 -34.63
C PHE A 139 18.94 -22.37 -36.02
N LEU A 140 17.84 -21.63 -36.19
CA LEU A 140 17.14 -21.52 -37.48
C LEU A 140 18.00 -20.85 -38.56
N THR A 141 18.74 -19.81 -38.21
CA THR A 141 19.67 -19.13 -39.14
C THR A 141 20.80 -20.06 -39.59
N LEU A 142 21.37 -20.85 -38.66
CA LEU A 142 22.40 -21.84 -38.97
C LEU A 142 21.90 -22.95 -39.90
N VAL A 143 20.71 -23.49 -39.63
CA VAL A 143 20.08 -24.51 -40.50
C VAL A 143 19.78 -23.92 -41.89
N GLY A 144 19.30 -22.68 -41.95
CA GLY A 144 19.04 -21.97 -43.21
C GLY A 144 20.30 -21.81 -44.06
N GLU A 145 21.41 -21.37 -43.47
CA GLU A 145 22.69 -21.27 -44.18
C GLU A 145 23.22 -22.64 -44.62
N PHE A 146 23.08 -23.66 -43.77
CA PHE A 146 23.52 -25.01 -44.12
C PHE A 146 22.77 -25.55 -45.34
N ILE A 147 21.45 -25.38 -45.40
CA ILE A 147 20.62 -25.80 -46.54
C ILE A 147 20.95 -24.98 -47.80
N TYR A 148 21.26 -23.69 -47.67
CA TYR A 148 21.57 -22.84 -48.82
C TYR A 148 23.00 -23.08 -49.38
N VAL A 149 23.97 -23.36 -48.52
CA VAL A 149 25.40 -23.52 -48.90
C VAL A 149 25.74 -24.93 -49.36
N THR A 150 25.15 -25.98 -48.76
CA THR A 150 25.42 -27.38 -49.11
C THR A 150 25.17 -27.73 -50.59
N PRO A 151 24.08 -27.27 -51.26
CA PRO A 151 23.88 -27.56 -52.69
C PRO A 151 24.84 -26.78 -53.61
N ARG A 152 25.39 -25.64 -53.16
CA ARG A 152 26.28 -24.82 -53.97
C ARG A 152 27.72 -25.35 -54.02
N LYS A 153 28.16 -26.13 -53.02
CA LYS A 153 29.48 -26.79 -53.01
C LYS A 153 29.55 -28.10 -53.78
N LYS A 154 28.43 -28.71 -54.17
CA LYS A 154 28.41 -29.94 -55.00
C LYS A 154 28.53 -29.67 -56.51
N VAL A 155 28.53 -28.40 -56.93
CA VAL A 155 28.69 -27.98 -58.33
C VAL A 155 29.93 -27.08 -58.44
N ASN A 156 31.10 -27.65 -58.18
CA ASN A 156 32.41 -27.19 -58.65
C ASN A 156 33.41 -28.33 -58.53
#